data_AF-A0A2N8ZJQ6-F1
#
_entry.id   AF-A0A2N8ZJQ6-F1
#
_cell.length_a   1.000
_cell.length_b   1.000
_cell.length_c   1.000
_cell.angle_alpha   90.00
_cell.angle_beta   90.00
_cell.angle_gamma   90.00
#
_symmetry.space_group_name_H-M   'P 1'
#
loop_
_entity.id
_entity.type
_entity.pdbx_description
1 polymer ?
#
loop_
_entity_poly.entity_id
_entity_poly.type
_entity_poly.pdbx_seq_one_letter_code
_entity_poly.pdbx_strand_id
1 'polypeptide(L)'
;MQQKDFQKLEGSWRGLQKLVKESELGPDLKIKMADYSQEELLEQFEDAPAIDRSPLFNTLYQSEFGTAGGAPYGTFIGDYEFSAKDEDVALLRYMGEVAAACHSPFIAAANAEMFEFNDFTTFSEGKPVAAGFDSPAYAAWNSFRESDDARYVTLTLPRTLARLPYGDKGIGTKVFDYEELDTDMDGNPKPSSNDELVWSNAAYDLGLKMTQAYTAYGWCTAIRGLDNGGKVENLPNLTYKSEAGDLLQQCPTEINITDEREKELSDLGFLPLVHYKNSNYGVFIGGQTTQKPKTFTDPDATANAAISARLPYIMASSRIAHYLKVMGRDKLGSNLEAPDVQRDLQLWIDQYTNAGAIGNDQRAKTPLAESRIEVVEQPGRPGSYSAVAHLRPWLQLEELTTSVRMVAKIPG
;
A
#
# COMPACT_ATOMS: atom_id res chain seq x y z
N MET A 1 8.72 -10.66 27.85
CA MET A 1 8.61 -9.99 26.54
C MET A 1 7.45 -10.51 25.71
N GLN A 2 6.92 -11.70 25.97
CA GLN A 2 5.78 -12.29 25.25
C GLN A 2 4.39 -11.86 25.74
N GLN A 3 4.28 -10.73 26.46
CA GLN A 3 2.96 -10.19 26.83
C GLN A 3 2.38 -9.49 25.59
N LYS A 4 1.12 -9.77 25.24
CA LYS A 4 0.51 -9.33 23.97
C LYS A 4 0.61 -7.82 23.74
N ASP A 5 0.27 -7.02 24.75
CA ASP A 5 0.32 -5.55 24.64
C ASP A 5 1.74 -5.03 24.41
N PHE A 6 2.73 -5.67 25.05
CA PHE A 6 4.14 -5.31 24.87
C PHE A 6 4.65 -5.73 23.49
N GLN A 7 4.30 -6.93 23.01
CA GLN A 7 4.68 -7.38 21.67
C GLN A 7 4.08 -6.50 20.58
N LYS A 8 2.81 -6.10 20.72
CA LYS A 8 2.16 -5.15 19.81
C LYS A 8 2.93 -3.83 19.77
N LEU A 9 3.17 -3.24 20.94
CA LEU A 9 3.94 -1.99 21.05
C LEU A 9 5.35 -2.13 20.45
N GLU A 10 6.05 -3.23 20.76
CA GLU A 10 7.39 -3.50 20.24
C GLU A 10 7.37 -3.66 18.70
N GLY A 11 6.40 -4.39 18.16
CA GLY A 11 6.18 -4.57 16.73
C GLY A 11 5.99 -3.25 16.00
N SER A 12 5.07 -2.41 16.49
CA SER A 12 4.78 -1.07 15.97
C SER A 12 6.04 -0.20 15.91
N TRP A 13 6.76 -0.07 17.03
CA TRP A 13 7.95 0.76 17.10
C TRP A 13 9.10 0.24 16.26
N ARG A 14 9.23 -1.09 16.10
CA ARG A 14 10.24 -1.69 15.22
C ARG A 14 9.92 -1.47 13.75
N GLY A 15 8.65 -1.61 13.35
CA GLY A 15 8.18 -1.29 12.00
C GLY A 15 8.43 0.17 11.64
N LEU A 16 8.02 1.09 12.52
CA LEU A 16 8.28 2.52 12.37
C LEU A 16 9.78 2.83 12.35
N GLN A 17 10.57 2.20 13.23
CA GLN A 17 12.02 2.38 13.25
C GLN A 17 12.65 1.94 11.93
N LYS A 18 12.23 0.80 11.37
CA LYS A 18 12.70 0.30 10.08
C LYS A 18 12.40 1.32 8.98
N LEU A 19 11.13 1.76 8.89
CA LEU A 19 10.70 2.79 7.95
C LEU A 19 11.58 4.05 8.07
N VAL A 20 11.74 4.61 9.27
CA VAL A 20 12.52 5.84 9.48
C VAL A 20 14.00 5.67 9.14
N LYS A 21 14.62 4.54 9.53
CA LYS A 21 16.06 4.33 9.32
C LYS A 21 16.43 3.99 7.89
N GLU A 22 15.53 3.32 7.16
CA GLU A 22 15.78 2.87 5.79
C GLU A 22 15.22 3.82 4.73
N SER A 23 14.57 4.92 5.15
CA SER A 23 14.19 6.04 4.28
C SER A 23 15.26 7.14 4.25
N GLU A 24 15.53 7.70 3.06
CA GLU A 24 16.41 8.86 2.90
C GLU A 24 15.67 10.17 3.24
N LEU A 25 15.46 10.41 4.52
CA LEU A 25 14.73 11.59 5.00
C LEU A 25 15.51 12.90 4.74
N GLY A 26 14.77 13.96 4.42
CA GLY A 26 15.35 15.26 4.10
C GLY A 26 14.30 16.35 3.90
N PRO A 27 14.65 17.46 3.25
CA PRO A 27 13.71 18.55 2.95
C PRO A 27 12.52 18.11 2.10
N ASP A 28 12.73 17.15 1.17
CA ASP A 28 11.73 16.70 0.21
C ASP A 28 10.95 15.46 0.66
N LEU A 29 11.55 14.60 1.51
CA LEU A 29 10.92 13.41 2.06
C LEU A 29 10.86 13.49 3.59
N LYS A 30 9.64 13.53 4.13
CA LYS A 30 9.39 13.66 5.57
C LYS A 30 8.44 12.58 6.04
N ILE A 31 8.67 12.10 7.25
CA ILE A 31 7.74 11.25 7.99
C ILE A 31 7.25 12.08 9.18
N LYS A 32 5.93 12.28 9.26
CA LYS A 32 5.27 12.86 10.43
C LYS A 32 4.48 11.74 11.13
N MET A 33 4.58 11.67 12.44
CA MET A 33 3.87 10.69 13.26
C MET A 33 2.76 11.41 14.04
N ALA A 34 1.60 10.78 14.10
CA ALA A 34 0.50 11.14 14.99
C ALA A 34 0.03 9.87 15.68
N ASP A 35 -0.33 9.99 16.96
CA ASP A 35 -0.79 8.89 17.80
C ASP A 35 -2.30 8.99 17.94
N TYR A 36 -3.01 8.00 17.40
CA TYR A 36 -4.45 7.84 17.51
C TYR A 36 -4.77 6.36 17.62
N SER A 37 -5.74 5.99 18.45
CA SER A 37 -6.33 4.65 18.39
C SER A 37 -7.40 4.57 17.28
N GLN A 38 -7.77 3.36 16.85
CA GLN A 38 -8.90 3.17 15.92
C GLN A 38 -10.21 3.71 16.52
N GLU A 39 -10.41 3.51 17.82
CA GLU A 39 -11.58 4.00 18.56
C GLU A 39 -11.62 5.54 18.58
N GLU A 40 -10.50 6.20 18.87
CA GLU A 40 -10.40 7.66 18.86
C GLU A 40 -10.64 8.25 17.46
N LEU A 41 -10.16 7.58 16.41
CA LEU A 41 -10.43 8.01 15.04
C LEU A 41 -11.91 7.87 14.68
N LEU A 42 -12.53 6.74 15.06
CA LEU A 42 -13.95 6.52 14.82
C LEU A 42 -14.81 7.57 15.54
N GLU A 43 -14.56 7.79 16.84
CA GLU A 43 -15.25 8.80 17.65
C GLU A 43 -15.10 10.20 17.04
N GLN A 44 -13.90 10.57 16.59
CA GLN A 44 -13.67 11.85 15.91
C GLN A 44 -14.51 12.06 14.64
N PHE A 45 -14.84 11.00 13.92
CA PHE A 45 -15.69 11.08 12.73
C PHE A 45 -17.18 11.07 13.08
N GLU A 46 -17.59 10.27 14.07
CA GLU A 46 -18.99 10.16 14.50
C GLU A 46 -19.47 11.42 15.23
N ASP A 47 -18.60 12.07 16.01
CA ASP A 47 -18.90 13.34 16.70
C ASP A 47 -18.88 14.54 15.75
N ALA A 48 -18.20 14.43 14.61
CA ALA A 48 -18.12 15.51 13.65
C ALA A 48 -19.46 15.66 12.89
N PRO A 49 -19.97 16.89 12.69
CA PRO A 49 -21.21 17.10 11.93
C PRO A 49 -21.08 16.71 10.45
N ALA A 50 -19.85 16.59 9.94
CA ALA A 50 -19.48 16.11 8.63
C ALA A 50 -17.99 15.73 8.63
N ILE A 51 -17.59 14.85 7.71
CA ILE A 51 -16.20 14.36 7.60
C ILE A 51 -15.22 15.51 7.33
N ASP A 52 -15.61 16.49 6.51
CA ASP A 52 -14.79 17.68 6.20
C ASP A 52 -14.59 18.64 7.38
N ARG A 53 -15.24 18.35 8.52
CA ARG A 53 -15.12 19.08 9.79
C ARG A 53 -14.47 18.26 10.89
N SER A 54 -14.07 17.01 10.62
CA SER A 54 -13.39 16.19 11.62
C SER A 54 -11.99 16.73 11.94
N PRO A 55 -11.45 16.49 13.15
CA PRO A 55 -10.11 16.95 13.51
C PRO A 55 -9.02 16.38 12.58
N LEU A 56 -9.16 15.12 12.16
CA LEU A 56 -8.25 14.51 11.20
C LEU A 56 -8.29 15.23 9.84
N PHE A 57 -9.48 15.50 9.30
CA PHE A 57 -9.62 16.21 8.03
C PHE A 57 -9.02 17.63 8.10
N ASN A 58 -9.25 18.34 9.20
CA ASN A 58 -8.65 19.66 9.41
C ASN A 58 -7.12 19.62 9.41
N THR A 59 -6.54 18.58 10.00
CA THR A 59 -5.08 18.40 10.08
C THR A 59 -4.48 18.06 8.71
N LEU A 60 -5.13 17.16 7.96
CA LEU A 60 -4.59 16.62 6.71
C LEU A 60 -4.91 17.50 5.50
N TYR A 61 -6.15 17.96 5.40
CA TYR A 61 -6.62 18.79 4.28
C TYR A 61 -6.47 20.27 4.59
N GLN A 62 -7.17 20.79 5.60
CA GLN A 62 -7.29 22.25 5.78
C GLN A 62 -5.95 22.90 6.12
N SER A 63 -5.19 22.31 7.04
CA SER A 63 -3.92 22.88 7.51
C SER A 63 -2.78 22.77 6.49
N GLU A 64 -2.89 21.87 5.50
CA GLU A 64 -1.83 21.57 4.54
C GLU A 64 -2.32 21.71 3.09
N PHE A 65 -2.97 20.70 2.51
CA PHE A 65 -3.37 20.70 1.10
C PHE A 65 -4.25 21.90 0.70
N GLY A 66 -5.17 22.32 1.57
CA GLY A 66 -6.06 23.47 1.39
C GLY A 66 -5.41 24.83 1.66
N THR A 67 -4.29 24.88 2.39
CA THR A 67 -3.66 26.14 2.84
C THR A 67 -2.52 26.57 1.92
N ALA A 68 -2.50 27.86 1.58
CA ALA A 68 -1.41 28.46 0.81
C ALA A 68 -0.08 28.35 1.58
N GLY A 69 0.96 27.82 0.93
CA GLY A 69 2.24 27.51 1.57
C GLY A 69 2.29 26.19 2.36
N GLY A 70 1.16 25.46 2.45
CA GLY A 70 1.13 24.11 3.02
C GLY A 70 1.77 23.06 2.12
N ALA A 71 2.14 21.92 2.71
CA ALA A 71 2.78 20.80 2.04
C ALA A 71 1.87 19.57 2.09
N PRO A 72 1.27 19.15 0.95
CA PRO A 72 0.33 18.03 0.96
C PRO A 72 1.02 16.72 1.31
N TYR A 73 0.34 15.91 2.11
CA TYR A 73 0.81 14.58 2.48
C TYR A 73 0.76 13.63 1.28
N GLY A 74 1.83 12.86 1.05
CA GLY A 74 1.87 11.92 -0.07
C GLY A 74 1.02 10.67 0.14
N THR A 75 1.01 10.14 1.37
CA THR A 75 0.29 8.92 1.76
C THR A 75 0.16 8.88 3.28
N PHE A 76 -0.77 8.08 3.79
CA PHE A 76 -0.98 7.81 5.21
C PHE A 76 -0.70 6.34 5.49
N ILE A 77 0.08 6.06 6.53
CA ILE A 77 0.35 4.70 6.99
C ILE A 77 -0.32 4.55 8.36
N GLY A 78 -1.37 3.74 8.42
CA GLY A 78 -2.04 3.37 9.65
C GLY A 78 -1.48 2.06 10.19
N ASP A 79 -0.94 2.09 11.40
CA ASP A 79 -0.54 0.88 12.10
C ASP A 79 -1.74 0.19 12.77
N TYR A 80 -2.69 -0.19 11.92
CA TYR A 80 -3.96 -0.80 12.31
C TYR A 80 -4.18 -2.08 11.50
N GLU A 81 -4.96 -2.98 12.07
CA GLU A 81 -5.40 -4.22 11.43
C GLU A 81 -6.93 -4.19 11.34
N PHE A 82 -7.47 -4.20 10.13
CA PHE A 82 -8.91 -4.10 9.88
C PHE A 82 -9.54 -5.46 9.61
N SER A 83 -10.70 -5.72 10.22
CA SER A 83 -11.55 -6.88 9.99
C SER A 83 -12.80 -6.51 9.16
N ALA A 84 -13.71 -7.47 8.99
CA ALA A 84 -15.01 -7.24 8.35
C ALA A 84 -16.10 -6.70 9.32
N LYS A 85 -15.74 -6.38 10.57
CA LYS A 85 -16.68 -5.81 11.55
C LYS A 85 -17.17 -4.44 11.08
N ASP A 86 -18.40 -4.10 11.46
CA ASP A 86 -19.06 -2.86 11.02
C ASP A 86 -18.28 -1.60 11.42
N GLU A 87 -17.71 -1.54 12.62
CA GLU A 87 -16.89 -0.42 13.11
C GLU A 87 -15.62 -0.23 12.28
N ASP A 88 -14.92 -1.33 11.97
CA ASP A 88 -13.72 -1.32 11.12
C ASP A 88 -14.05 -0.85 9.71
N VAL A 89 -15.14 -1.35 9.12
CA VAL A 89 -15.58 -0.95 7.77
C VAL A 89 -16.06 0.51 7.76
N ALA A 90 -16.72 0.98 8.82
CA ALA A 90 -17.09 2.38 8.97
C ALA A 90 -15.85 3.28 9.01
N LEU A 91 -14.85 2.92 9.82
CA LEU A 91 -13.59 3.65 9.86
C LEU A 91 -12.85 3.63 8.52
N LEU A 92 -12.81 2.50 7.81
CA LEU A 92 -12.24 2.42 6.46
C LEU A 92 -12.95 3.35 5.48
N ARG A 93 -14.28 3.48 5.58
CA ARG A 93 -15.06 4.40 4.75
C ARG A 93 -14.67 5.85 5.05
N TYR A 94 -14.61 6.26 6.32
CA TYR A 94 -14.18 7.60 6.70
C TYR A 94 -12.74 7.90 6.24
N MET A 95 -11.81 6.96 6.48
CA MET A 95 -10.42 7.11 6.05
C MET A 95 -10.29 7.17 4.52
N GLY A 96 -11.08 6.38 3.79
CA GLY A 96 -11.15 6.42 2.33
C GLY A 96 -11.60 7.78 1.80
N GLU A 97 -12.65 8.36 2.39
CA GLU A 97 -13.15 9.70 2.02
C GLU A 97 -12.12 10.80 2.30
N VAL A 98 -11.45 10.77 3.46
CA VAL A 98 -10.36 11.71 3.79
C VAL A 98 -9.18 11.54 2.83
N ALA A 99 -8.77 10.30 2.56
CA ALA A 99 -7.69 9.96 1.65
C ALA A 99 -7.98 10.43 0.22
N ALA A 100 -9.21 10.22 -0.26
CA ALA A 100 -9.67 10.68 -1.57
C ALA A 100 -9.65 12.20 -1.67
N ALA A 101 -10.17 12.91 -0.65
CA ALA A 101 -10.19 14.37 -0.63
C ALA A 101 -8.77 14.96 -0.62
N CYS A 102 -7.83 14.36 0.12
CA CYS A 102 -6.45 14.82 0.19
C CYS A 102 -5.59 14.39 -1.01
N HIS A 103 -6.10 13.47 -1.85
CA HIS A 103 -5.29 12.73 -2.82
C HIS A 103 -4.07 12.07 -2.14
N SER A 104 -4.32 11.32 -1.08
CA SER A 104 -3.27 10.74 -0.24
C SER A 104 -3.70 9.34 0.20
N PRO A 105 -3.29 8.27 -0.51
CA PRO A 105 -3.74 6.92 -0.19
C PRO A 105 -3.44 6.50 1.25
N PHE A 106 -4.40 5.82 1.88
CA PHE A 106 -4.30 5.24 3.21
C PHE A 106 -3.92 3.75 3.12
N ILE A 107 -2.81 3.41 3.78
CA ILE A 107 -2.24 2.06 3.80
C ILE A 107 -2.32 1.52 5.22
N ALA A 108 -2.89 0.35 5.40
CA ALA A 108 -2.94 -0.37 6.68
C ALA A 108 -2.79 -1.89 6.45
N ALA A 109 -3.14 -2.70 7.43
CA ALA A 109 -3.16 -4.16 7.31
C ALA A 109 -4.59 -4.73 7.42
N ALA A 110 -4.81 -5.89 6.80
CA ALA A 110 -5.95 -6.73 7.09
C ALA A 110 -5.67 -7.57 8.35
N ASN A 111 -6.67 -7.74 9.21
CA ASN A 111 -6.62 -8.69 10.32
C ASN A 111 -7.02 -10.10 9.82
N ALA A 112 -6.57 -11.17 10.50
CA ALA A 112 -6.97 -12.54 10.17
C ALA A 112 -8.49 -12.78 10.29
N GLU A 113 -9.18 -12.04 11.18
CA GLU A 113 -10.63 -12.08 11.34
C GLU A 113 -11.39 -11.65 10.06
N MET A 114 -10.73 -10.92 9.14
CA MET A 114 -11.25 -10.62 7.81
C MET A 114 -11.56 -11.89 6.99
N PHE A 115 -10.99 -13.02 7.36
CA PHE A 115 -11.17 -14.32 6.70
C PHE A 115 -11.84 -15.35 7.62
N GLU A 116 -12.45 -14.90 8.73
CA GLU A 116 -13.01 -15.76 9.80
C GLU A 116 -11.95 -16.65 10.48
N PHE A 117 -10.69 -16.22 10.48
CA PHE A 117 -9.58 -16.93 11.11
C PHE A 117 -9.15 -16.23 12.40
N ASN A 118 -8.58 -17.01 13.34
CA ASN A 118 -7.91 -16.46 14.51
C ASN A 118 -6.50 -15.92 14.18
N ASP A 119 -5.86 -16.52 13.18
CA ASP A 119 -4.51 -16.18 12.71
C ASP A 119 -4.32 -16.57 11.24
N PHE A 120 -3.26 -16.08 10.61
CA PHE A 120 -2.99 -16.34 9.19
C PHE A 120 -2.44 -17.74 8.89
N THR A 121 -2.09 -18.55 9.90
CA THR A 121 -1.56 -19.90 9.67
C THR A 121 -2.60 -20.82 9.04
N THR A 122 -3.90 -20.56 9.26
CA THR A 122 -5.03 -21.27 8.65
C THR A 122 -5.00 -21.24 7.12
N PHE A 123 -4.34 -20.26 6.50
CA PHE A 123 -4.14 -20.25 5.04
C PHE A 123 -3.39 -21.48 4.51
N SER A 124 -2.57 -22.14 5.35
CA SER A 124 -1.86 -23.38 4.99
C SER A 124 -2.79 -24.56 4.68
N GLU A 125 -4.05 -24.51 5.11
CA GLU A 125 -5.03 -25.55 4.79
C GLU A 125 -5.39 -25.60 3.30
N GLY A 126 -5.05 -24.56 2.53
CA GLY A 126 -5.25 -24.51 1.08
C GLY A 126 -6.71 -24.34 0.64
N LYS A 127 -7.65 -24.11 1.56
CA LYS A 127 -9.05 -23.87 1.23
C LYS A 127 -9.24 -22.48 0.60
N PRO A 128 -9.91 -22.35 -0.56
CA PRO A 128 -10.26 -21.03 -1.11
C PRO A 128 -11.07 -20.21 -0.09
N VAL A 129 -10.78 -18.91 -0.01
CA VAL A 129 -11.48 -17.97 0.88
C VAL A 129 -12.47 -17.07 0.13
N ALA A 130 -12.33 -16.93 -1.18
CA ALA A 130 -13.14 -15.98 -1.97
C ALA A 130 -14.64 -16.22 -1.85
N ALA A 131 -15.08 -17.48 -1.85
CA ALA A 131 -16.50 -17.83 -1.73
C ALA A 131 -17.11 -17.42 -0.36
N GLY A 132 -16.30 -17.25 0.68
CA GLY A 132 -16.77 -16.79 1.99
C GLY A 132 -17.29 -15.34 1.95
N PHE A 133 -16.70 -14.51 1.08
CA PHE A 133 -17.07 -13.09 0.95
C PHE A 133 -18.44 -12.87 0.30
N ASP A 134 -19.08 -13.91 -0.26
CA ASP A 134 -20.47 -13.85 -0.74
C ASP A 134 -21.50 -13.93 0.41
N SER A 135 -21.05 -14.25 1.63
CA SER A 135 -21.90 -14.30 2.82
C SER A 135 -22.46 -12.90 3.17
N PRO A 136 -23.73 -12.80 3.65
CA PRO A 136 -24.29 -11.55 4.15
C PRO A 136 -23.47 -10.89 5.27
N ALA A 137 -22.63 -11.65 5.98
CA ALA A 137 -21.72 -11.10 7.00
C ALA A 137 -20.74 -10.07 6.42
N TYR A 138 -20.39 -10.16 5.13
CA TYR A 138 -19.49 -9.23 4.44
C TYR A 138 -20.24 -8.12 3.69
N ALA A 139 -21.54 -7.92 3.92
CA ALA A 139 -22.32 -6.92 3.17
C ALA A 139 -21.75 -5.51 3.29
N ALA A 140 -21.33 -5.10 4.50
CA ALA A 140 -20.70 -3.80 4.73
C ALA A 140 -19.37 -3.68 3.98
N TRP A 141 -18.49 -4.68 4.10
CA TRP A 141 -17.21 -4.75 3.40
C TRP A 141 -17.38 -4.68 1.88
N ASN A 142 -18.27 -5.50 1.31
CA ASN A 142 -18.53 -5.51 -0.13
C ASN A 142 -19.10 -4.17 -0.61
N SER A 143 -20.01 -3.54 0.16
CA SER A 143 -20.50 -2.20 -0.15
C SER A 143 -19.39 -1.14 -0.11
N PHE A 144 -18.45 -1.24 0.84
CA PHE A 144 -17.28 -0.37 0.87
C PHE A 144 -16.41 -0.55 -0.37
N ARG A 145 -16.10 -1.80 -0.77
CA ARG A 145 -15.30 -2.08 -1.98
C ARG A 145 -15.92 -1.56 -3.28
N GLU A 146 -17.24 -1.43 -3.34
CA GLU A 146 -17.95 -0.85 -4.49
C GLU A 146 -17.91 0.69 -4.52
N SER A 147 -17.51 1.32 -3.41
CA SER A 147 -17.31 2.77 -3.32
C SER A 147 -16.20 3.23 -4.25
N ASP A 148 -16.32 4.48 -4.73
CA ASP A 148 -15.24 5.11 -5.47
C ASP A 148 -14.06 5.48 -4.57
N ASP A 149 -14.27 5.74 -3.28
CA ASP A 149 -13.21 6.14 -2.34
C ASP A 149 -12.34 4.97 -1.86
N ALA A 150 -12.83 3.72 -1.98
CA ALA A 150 -12.06 2.52 -1.64
C ALA A 150 -10.77 2.36 -2.46
N ARG A 151 -10.65 3.08 -3.60
CA ARG A 151 -9.42 3.11 -4.40
C ARG A 151 -8.26 3.82 -3.71
N TYR A 152 -8.54 4.59 -2.67
CA TYR A 152 -7.53 5.24 -1.86
C TYR A 152 -7.14 4.44 -0.62
N VAL A 153 -7.68 3.23 -0.45
CA VAL A 153 -7.37 2.36 0.70
C VAL A 153 -6.70 1.08 0.20
N THR A 154 -5.59 0.70 0.83
CA THR A 154 -4.90 -0.56 0.59
C THR A 154 -4.64 -1.28 1.90
N LEU A 155 -5.01 -2.56 1.97
CA LEU A 155 -4.78 -3.41 3.13
C LEU A 155 -3.73 -4.48 2.81
N THR A 156 -2.61 -4.42 3.50
CA THR A 156 -1.50 -5.37 3.38
C THR A 156 -1.70 -6.60 4.27
N LEU A 157 -1.10 -7.72 3.89
CA LEU A 157 -1.00 -8.92 4.74
C LEU A 157 0.11 -9.85 4.23
N PRO A 158 0.59 -10.82 5.03
CA PRO A 158 0.49 -10.84 6.48
C PRO A 158 1.54 -9.91 7.10
N ARG A 159 1.71 -9.94 8.42
CA ARG A 159 2.79 -9.21 9.11
C ARG A 159 4.17 -9.81 8.79
N THR A 160 5.20 -9.01 9.02
CA THR A 160 6.61 -9.38 8.87
C THR A 160 7.31 -9.53 10.21
N LEU A 161 8.27 -10.44 10.30
CA LEU A 161 9.06 -10.64 11.51
C LEU A 161 9.85 -9.36 11.82
N ALA A 162 9.61 -8.76 12.99
CA ALA A 162 10.18 -7.46 13.34
C ALA A 162 11.66 -7.56 13.79
N ARG A 163 12.05 -8.69 14.36
CA ARG A 163 13.41 -8.99 14.80
C ARG A 163 13.62 -10.49 15.00
N LEU A 164 14.88 -10.91 15.08
CA LEU A 164 15.21 -12.23 15.60
C LEU A 164 14.97 -12.30 17.12
N PRO A 165 14.65 -13.49 17.66
CA PRO A 165 14.58 -13.71 19.10
C PRO A 165 15.92 -13.46 19.80
N TYR A 166 15.87 -13.06 21.07
CA TYR A 166 17.05 -12.97 21.91
C TYR A 166 17.54 -14.36 22.32
N GLY A 167 18.86 -14.54 22.34
CA GLY A 167 19.52 -15.80 22.68
C GLY A 167 20.99 -15.77 22.31
N ASP A 168 21.81 -16.67 22.87
CA ASP A 168 23.26 -16.72 22.65
C ASP A 168 23.62 -16.95 21.17
N LYS A 169 22.86 -17.82 20.49
CA LYS A 169 22.96 -18.02 19.03
C LYS A 169 22.08 -17.10 18.19
N GLY A 170 21.26 -16.27 18.84
CA GLY A 170 20.39 -15.27 18.22
C GLY A 170 20.93 -13.86 18.43
N ILE A 171 20.07 -12.96 18.90
CA ILE A 171 20.51 -11.62 19.37
C ILE A 171 20.90 -11.76 20.84
N GLY A 172 22.20 -11.87 21.13
CA GLY A 172 22.69 -11.95 22.51
C GLY A 172 22.47 -10.66 23.30
N THR A 173 22.31 -10.77 24.62
CA THR A 173 22.33 -9.61 25.53
C THR A 173 23.68 -9.48 26.22
N LYS A 174 24.09 -8.26 26.57
CA LYS A 174 25.39 -8.01 27.23
C LYS A 174 25.34 -8.06 28.75
N VAL A 175 24.14 -8.02 29.34
CA VAL A 175 23.95 -7.76 30.78
C VAL A 175 23.69 -9.04 31.55
N PHE A 176 22.95 -9.97 30.94
CA PHE A 176 22.61 -11.26 31.56
C PHE A 176 22.35 -12.30 30.47
N ASP A 177 22.55 -13.57 30.81
CA ASP A 177 22.23 -14.68 29.93
C ASP A 177 20.71 -14.78 29.81
N TYR A 178 20.20 -14.68 28.58
CA TYR A 178 18.77 -14.65 28.32
C TYR A 178 18.45 -15.36 27.01
N GLU A 179 17.65 -16.41 27.11
CA GLU A 179 17.03 -17.09 25.99
C GLU A 179 15.54 -16.71 25.97
N GLU A 180 15.08 -16.15 24.86
CA GLU A 180 13.68 -15.74 24.71
C GLU A 180 12.75 -16.91 24.39
N LEU A 181 13.27 -17.91 23.68
CA LEU A 181 12.56 -19.10 23.22
C LEU A 181 13.26 -20.36 23.72
N ASP A 182 12.56 -21.48 23.63
CA ASP A 182 13.19 -22.79 23.71
C ASP A 182 14.22 -22.96 22.59
N THR A 183 15.23 -23.80 22.81
CA THR A 183 16.31 -24.02 21.85
C THR A 183 16.21 -25.40 21.19
N ASP A 184 16.69 -25.50 19.95
CA ASP A 184 16.90 -26.78 19.29
C ASP A 184 18.11 -27.56 19.88
N MET A 185 18.43 -28.73 19.30
CA MET A 185 19.57 -29.56 19.70
C MET A 185 20.94 -28.89 19.56
N ASP A 186 21.04 -27.85 18.75
CA ASP A 186 22.26 -27.08 18.52
C ASP A 186 22.27 -25.77 19.33
N GLY A 187 21.23 -25.47 20.12
CA GLY A 187 21.11 -24.23 20.89
C GLY A 187 20.58 -23.03 20.09
N ASN A 188 19.98 -23.23 18.90
CA ASN A 188 19.34 -22.13 18.16
C ASN A 188 17.93 -21.87 18.69
N PRO A 189 17.46 -20.60 18.73
CA PRO A 189 16.09 -20.29 19.14
C PRO A 189 15.06 -20.98 18.23
N LYS A 190 14.15 -21.74 18.82
CA LYS A 190 13.11 -22.50 18.13
C LYS A 190 11.73 -22.10 18.68
N PRO A 191 10.92 -21.37 17.89
CA PRO A 191 9.57 -21.01 18.31
C PRO A 191 8.68 -22.26 18.35
N SER A 192 7.81 -22.33 19.36
CA SER A 192 6.73 -23.31 19.47
C SER A 192 5.46 -22.85 18.73
N SER A 193 5.26 -21.54 18.64
CA SER A 193 4.13 -20.86 17.97
C SER A 193 4.59 -19.52 17.39
N ASN A 194 3.85 -19.02 16.39
CA ASN A 194 4.04 -17.66 15.88
C ASN A 194 3.77 -16.59 16.96
N ASP A 195 2.99 -16.89 17.99
CA ASP A 195 2.68 -15.95 19.09
C ASP A 195 3.90 -15.58 19.94
N GLU A 196 4.95 -16.41 19.94
CA GLU A 196 6.19 -16.12 20.67
C GLU A 196 7.08 -15.10 19.91
N LEU A 197 6.82 -14.89 18.62
CA LEU A 197 7.58 -14.01 17.76
C LEU A 197 6.99 -12.59 17.76
N VAL A 198 7.86 -11.61 17.54
CA VAL A 198 7.44 -10.20 17.44
C VAL A 198 7.21 -9.85 15.98
N TRP A 199 5.96 -9.56 15.64
CA TRP A 199 5.53 -9.21 14.30
C TRP A 199 5.36 -7.70 14.13
N SER A 200 5.66 -7.20 12.94
CA SER A 200 5.48 -5.81 12.53
C SER A 200 4.48 -5.75 11.38
N ASN A 201 3.68 -4.69 11.36
CA ASN A 201 2.73 -4.42 10.31
C ASN A 201 3.42 -4.24 8.94
N ALA A 202 2.97 -4.98 7.92
CA ALA A 202 3.53 -4.91 6.57
C ALA A 202 3.21 -3.57 5.85
N ALA A 203 2.29 -2.77 6.38
CA ALA A 203 2.06 -1.40 5.91
C ALA A 203 3.33 -0.54 6.01
N TYR A 204 4.17 -0.76 7.02
CA TYR A 204 5.48 -0.10 7.13
C TYR A 204 6.43 -0.52 6.02
N ASP A 205 6.43 -1.81 5.65
CA ASP A 205 7.26 -2.31 4.55
C ASP A 205 6.83 -1.73 3.20
N LEU A 206 5.52 -1.61 2.95
CA LEU A 206 5.01 -0.94 1.74
C LEU A 206 5.34 0.56 1.75
N GLY A 207 5.16 1.22 2.90
CA GLY A 207 5.57 2.61 3.09
C GLY A 207 7.05 2.81 2.78
N LEU A 208 7.91 1.90 3.23
CA LEU A 208 9.33 1.92 2.94
C LEU A 208 9.58 1.81 1.42
N LYS A 209 8.91 0.90 0.72
CA LYS A 209 8.99 0.82 -0.75
C LYS A 209 8.58 2.12 -1.43
N MET A 210 7.54 2.79 -0.94
CA MET A 210 7.14 4.11 -1.46
C MET A 210 8.22 5.16 -1.26
N THR A 211 8.83 5.23 -0.06
CA THR A 211 9.91 6.20 0.18
C THR A 211 11.11 5.96 -0.73
N GLN A 212 11.50 4.70 -0.93
CA GLN A 212 12.62 4.33 -1.80
C GLN A 212 12.32 4.60 -3.27
N ALA A 213 11.09 4.34 -3.73
CA ALA A 213 10.64 4.69 -5.07
C ALA A 213 10.67 6.21 -5.29
N TYR A 214 10.20 6.99 -4.31
CA TYR A 214 10.26 8.45 -4.35
C TYR A 214 11.69 8.97 -4.43
N THR A 215 12.60 8.45 -3.59
CA THR A 215 14.02 8.83 -3.64
C THR A 215 14.66 8.49 -4.99
N ALA A 216 14.37 7.31 -5.55
CA ALA A 216 14.98 6.86 -6.80
C ALA A 216 14.43 7.58 -8.04
N TYR A 217 13.13 7.92 -8.05
CA TYR A 217 12.41 8.31 -9.27
C TYR A 217 11.60 9.60 -9.16
N GLY A 218 11.41 10.13 -7.95
CA GLY A 218 10.48 11.24 -7.67
C GLY A 218 9.00 10.82 -7.66
N TRP A 219 8.71 9.53 -7.86
CA TRP A 219 7.36 8.97 -7.99
C TRP A 219 7.26 7.63 -7.25
N CYS A 220 6.08 7.37 -6.66
CA CYS A 220 5.79 6.10 -5.98
C CYS A 220 5.08 5.10 -6.91
N THR A 221 5.55 4.93 -8.14
CA THR A 221 4.96 4.00 -9.13
C THR A 221 5.70 2.66 -9.21
N ALA A 222 6.97 2.63 -8.84
CA ALA A 222 7.81 1.44 -8.75
C ALA A 222 7.81 0.88 -7.33
N ILE A 223 6.66 0.34 -6.90
CA ILE A 223 6.42 -0.17 -5.53
C ILE A 223 5.91 -1.61 -5.51
N ARG A 224 5.99 -2.33 -6.64
CA ARG A 224 5.50 -3.70 -6.78
C ARG A 224 6.32 -4.53 -7.76
N GLY A 225 6.19 -5.84 -7.68
CA GLY A 225 6.94 -6.80 -8.48
C GLY A 225 8.40 -6.94 -8.03
N LEU A 226 9.01 -8.07 -8.38
CA LEU A 226 10.35 -8.43 -7.94
C LEU A 226 11.42 -7.41 -8.38
N ASP A 227 11.37 -7.03 -9.66
CA ASP A 227 12.35 -6.13 -10.30
C ASP A 227 11.80 -4.72 -10.59
N ASN A 228 10.73 -4.33 -9.90
CA ASN A 228 10.08 -3.01 -10.07
C ASN A 228 9.73 -2.36 -8.72
N GLY A 229 10.58 -2.61 -7.71
CA GLY A 229 10.57 -1.92 -6.42
C GLY A 229 9.62 -2.50 -5.37
N GLY A 230 8.94 -3.62 -5.63
CA GLY A 230 8.09 -4.31 -4.66
C GLY A 230 8.83 -5.22 -3.68
N LYS A 231 10.15 -5.41 -3.86
CA LYS A 231 10.96 -6.33 -3.07
C LYS A 231 11.33 -5.72 -1.71
N VAL A 232 10.87 -6.35 -0.64
CA VAL A 232 11.22 -6.05 0.75
C VAL A 232 12.40 -6.93 1.13
N GLU A 233 13.59 -6.34 1.16
CA GLU A 233 14.84 -7.04 1.45
C GLU A 233 15.16 -7.07 2.94
N ASN A 234 16.14 -7.90 3.31
CA ASN A 234 16.70 -8.01 4.66
C ASN A 234 15.66 -8.31 5.75
N LEU A 235 14.65 -9.14 5.42
CA LEU A 235 13.76 -9.68 6.44
C LEU A 235 14.56 -10.59 7.40
N PRO A 236 14.24 -10.62 8.70
CA PRO A 236 14.95 -11.46 9.66
C PRO A 236 14.90 -12.94 9.26
N ASN A 237 16.06 -13.59 9.29
CA ASN A 237 16.22 -14.98 8.88
C ASN A 237 16.45 -15.89 10.10
N LEU A 238 15.37 -16.36 10.71
CA LEU A 238 15.45 -17.28 11.84
C LEU A 238 15.55 -18.73 11.32
N THR A 239 16.60 -19.45 11.70
CA THR A 239 16.80 -20.86 11.34
C THR A 239 17.04 -21.71 12.56
N TYR A 240 16.48 -22.92 12.57
CA TYR A 240 16.61 -23.89 13.64
C TYR A 240 16.51 -25.31 13.09
N LYS A 241 16.96 -26.30 13.85
CA LYS A 241 16.86 -27.72 13.52
C LYS A 241 15.54 -28.32 13.98
N SER A 242 14.94 -29.12 13.11
CA SER A 242 13.83 -30.01 13.46
C SER A 242 14.31 -31.12 14.42
N GLU A 243 13.38 -31.86 15.00
CA GLU A 243 13.72 -33.04 15.83
C GLU A 243 14.47 -34.13 15.03
N ALA A 244 14.24 -34.18 13.71
CA ALA A 244 14.95 -35.07 12.79
C ALA A 244 16.35 -34.56 12.39
N GLY A 245 16.72 -33.35 12.82
CA GLY A 245 18.00 -32.72 12.52
C GLY A 245 18.05 -31.90 11.23
N ASP A 246 16.92 -31.76 10.52
CA ASP A 246 16.83 -30.94 9.31
C ASP A 246 16.89 -29.45 9.65
N LEU A 247 17.67 -28.68 8.89
CA LEU A 247 17.71 -27.22 9.03
C LEU A 247 16.45 -26.60 8.40
N LEU A 248 15.64 -25.94 9.22
CA LEU A 248 14.43 -25.23 8.81
C LEU A 248 14.64 -23.72 8.93
N GLN A 249 13.98 -22.99 8.04
CA GLN A 249 13.86 -21.54 8.10
C GLN A 249 12.44 -21.20 8.54
N GLN A 250 12.29 -20.44 9.62
CA GLN A 250 11.02 -19.81 9.97
C GLN A 250 10.65 -18.81 8.88
N CYS A 251 9.41 -18.84 8.41
CA CYS A 251 8.95 -17.88 7.41
C CYS A 251 9.06 -16.45 7.97
N PRO A 252 9.75 -15.52 7.27
CA PRO A 252 9.87 -14.13 7.71
C PRO A 252 8.55 -13.33 7.62
N THR A 253 7.55 -13.87 6.93
CA THR A 253 6.14 -13.47 7.01
C THR A 253 5.39 -14.50 7.85
N GLU A 254 4.25 -14.15 8.45
CA GLU A 254 3.52 -15.10 9.33
C GLU A 254 3.16 -16.41 8.64
N ILE A 255 2.95 -16.34 7.33
CA ILE A 255 2.67 -17.49 6.47
C ILE A 255 3.36 -17.30 5.12
N ASN A 256 3.66 -18.41 4.46
CA ASN A 256 4.07 -18.40 3.07
C ASN A 256 2.83 -18.44 2.16
N ILE A 257 2.75 -17.52 1.20
CA ILE A 257 1.62 -17.38 0.28
C ILE A 257 2.01 -17.97 -1.07
N THR A 258 1.17 -18.85 -1.63
CA THR A 258 1.35 -19.40 -2.98
C THR A 258 0.86 -18.40 -4.04
N ASP A 259 1.31 -18.52 -5.28
CA ASP A 259 0.85 -17.65 -6.40
C ASP A 259 -0.68 -17.69 -6.58
N GLU A 260 -1.30 -18.87 -6.42
CA GLU A 260 -2.76 -19.02 -6.49
C GLU A 260 -3.47 -18.24 -5.38
N ARG A 261 -2.91 -18.28 -4.16
CA ARG A 261 -3.45 -17.55 -3.01
C ARG A 261 -3.22 -16.05 -3.15
N GLU A 262 -2.05 -15.65 -3.64
CA GLU A 262 -1.71 -14.25 -3.92
C GLU A 262 -2.75 -13.64 -4.87
N LYS A 263 -3.05 -14.34 -5.97
CA LYS A 263 -4.05 -13.91 -6.94
C LYS A 263 -5.45 -13.82 -6.32
N GLU A 264 -5.86 -14.83 -5.56
CA GLU A 264 -7.16 -14.84 -4.88
C GLU A 264 -7.31 -13.64 -3.93
N LEU A 265 -6.29 -13.36 -3.11
CA LEU A 265 -6.28 -12.23 -2.18
C LEU A 265 -6.27 -10.88 -2.92
N SER A 266 -5.50 -10.79 -4.00
CA SER A 266 -5.47 -9.61 -4.88
C SER A 266 -6.84 -9.33 -5.52
N ASP A 267 -7.53 -10.35 -6.01
CA ASP A 267 -8.89 -10.22 -6.57
C ASP A 267 -9.92 -9.79 -5.50
N LEU A 268 -9.66 -10.14 -4.24
CA LEU A 268 -10.42 -9.68 -3.07
C LEU A 268 -10.04 -8.27 -2.57
N GLY A 269 -9.09 -7.58 -3.23
CA GLY A 269 -8.70 -6.20 -2.91
C GLY A 269 -7.68 -6.08 -1.77
N PHE A 270 -6.98 -7.17 -1.45
CA PHE A 270 -5.88 -7.15 -0.50
C PHE A 270 -4.53 -7.09 -1.23
N LEU A 271 -3.49 -6.64 -0.51
CA LEU A 271 -2.13 -6.55 -1.04
C LEU A 271 -1.19 -7.49 -0.27
N PRO A 272 -1.05 -8.75 -0.71
CA PRO A 272 -0.20 -9.72 -0.05
C PRO A 272 1.30 -9.44 -0.24
N LEU A 273 2.09 -9.61 0.82
CA LEU A 273 3.54 -9.71 0.79
C LEU A 273 3.94 -11.19 0.71
N VAL A 274 4.49 -11.60 -0.43
CA VAL A 274 4.84 -13.00 -0.68
C VAL A 274 6.31 -13.24 -0.33
N HIS A 275 6.58 -14.11 0.65
CA HIS A 275 7.94 -14.56 0.96
C HIS A 275 8.49 -15.44 -0.17
N TYR A 276 9.71 -15.16 -0.62
CA TYR A 276 10.40 -16.07 -1.53
C TYR A 276 11.09 -17.17 -0.75
N LYS A 277 10.68 -18.41 -0.99
CA LYS A 277 11.20 -19.60 -0.30
C LYS A 277 12.73 -19.65 -0.29
N ASN A 278 13.31 -19.98 0.87
CA ASN A 278 14.76 -20.07 1.11
C ASN A 278 15.52 -18.73 0.92
N SER A 279 14.82 -17.60 1.01
CA SER A 279 15.42 -16.27 0.94
C SER A 279 15.08 -15.45 2.19
N ASN A 280 15.71 -14.29 2.32
CA ASN A 280 15.44 -13.30 3.35
C ASN A 280 14.67 -12.08 2.80
N TYR A 281 13.84 -12.28 1.77
CA TYR A 281 13.04 -11.19 1.20
C TYR A 281 11.61 -11.63 0.89
N GLY A 282 10.70 -10.64 0.89
CA GLY A 282 9.34 -10.77 0.41
C GLY A 282 9.08 -9.82 -0.75
N VAL A 283 7.99 -10.01 -1.49
CA VAL A 283 7.64 -9.14 -2.61
C VAL A 283 6.14 -8.85 -2.59
N PHE A 284 5.79 -7.56 -2.69
CA PHE A 284 4.45 -7.16 -3.08
C PHE A 284 4.31 -7.36 -4.59
N ILE A 285 3.72 -8.49 -5.01
CA ILE A 285 3.60 -8.85 -6.43
C ILE A 285 2.52 -7.99 -7.10
N GLY A 286 1.34 -7.93 -6.47
CA GLY A 286 0.22 -7.08 -6.83
C GLY A 286 0.44 -5.58 -6.55
N GLY A 287 -0.62 -4.81 -6.77
CA GLY A 287 -0.70 -3.40 -6.41
C GLY A 287 -2.14 -2.98 -6.20
N GLN A 288 -2.98 -3.89 -5.73
CA GLN A 288 -4.41 -3.68 -5.63
C GLN A 288 -4.76 -2.76 -4.46
N THR A 289 -5.82 -1.99 -4.66
CA THR A 289 -6.52 -1.28 -3.60
C THR A 289 -7.71 -2.12 -3.16
N THR A 290 -8.39 -1.73 -2.10
CA THR A 290 -9.60 -2.43 -1.64
C THR A 290 -10.76 -2.34 -2.64
N GLN A 291 -10.73 -1.37 -3.56
CA GLN A 291 -11.79 -1.19 -4.56
C GLN A 291 -11.97 -2.43 -5.42
N LYS A 292 -13.23 -2.85 -5.59
CA LYS A 292 -13.64 -3.80 -6.62
C LYS A 292 -13.89 -3.03 -7.93
N PRO A 293 -13.04 -3.19 -8.96
CA PRO A 293 -13.22 -2.46 -10.21
C PRO A 293 -14.53 -2.85 -10.90
N LYS A 294 -15.29 -1.84 -11.35
CA LYS A 294 -16.56 -2.01 -12.05
C LYS A 294 -16.31 -2.61 -13.45
N THR A 295 -17.15 -3.57 -13.84
CA THR A 295 -17.15 -4.14 -15.19
C THR A 295 -18.18 -3.45 -16.07
N PHE A 296 -17.78 -3.05 -17.27
CA PHE A 296 -18.65 -2.39 -18.24
C PHE A 296 -18.78 -3.23 -19.51
N THR A 297 -19.78 -2.90 -20.34
CA THR A 297 -19.91 -3.49 -21.68
C THR A 297 -18.77 -3.05 -22.61
N ASP A 298 -18.27 -1.83 -22.41
CA ASP A 298 -17.13 -1.30 -23.13
C ASP A 298 -15.81 -1.82 -22.51
N PRO A 299 -14.96 -2.53 -23.28
CA PRO A 299 -13.67 -2.99 -22.80
C PRO A 299 -12.75 -1.86 -22.33
N ASP A 300 -12.80 -0.68 -22.96
CA ASP A 300 -11.93 0.45 -22.59
C ASP A 300 -12.35 1.05 -21.25
N ALA A 301 -13.66 1.19 -21.01
CA ALA A 301 -14.19 1.59 -19.71
C ALA A 301 -13.82 0.59 -18.60
N THR A 302 -13.87 -0.71 -18.90
CA THR A 302 -13.44 -1.76 -17.96
C THR A 302 -11.95 -1.69 -17.65
N ALA A 303 -11.12 -1.45 -18.67
CA ALA A 303 -9.68 -1.27 -18.50
C ALA A 303 -9.37 -0.03 -17.62
N ASN A 304 -10.06 1.08 -17.84
CA ASN A 304 -9.91 2.30 -17.04
C ASN A 304 -10.31 2.10 -15.57
N ALA A 305 -11.39 1.35 -15.32
CA ALA A 305 -11.79 0.99 -13.97
C ALA A 305 -10.76 0.10 -13.27
N ALA A 306 -10.19 -0.88 -13.97
CA ALA A 306 -9.16 -1.75 -13.42
C ALA A 306 -7.84 -1.01 -13.10
N ILE A 307 -7.42 -0.07 -13.95
CA ILE A 307 -6.28 0.82 -13.68
C ILE A 307 -6.56 1.67 -12.44
N SER A 308 -7.77 2.18 -12.31
CA SER A 308 -8.13 3.06 -11.19
C SER A 308 -8.22 2.35 -9.84
N ALA A 309 -8.26 1.02 -9.81
CA ALA A 309 -8.28 0.22 -8.59
C ALA A 309 -6.87 -0.22 -8.14
N ARG A 310 -5.81 0.34 -8.73
CA ARG A 310 -4.42 -0.04 -8.41
C ARG A 310 -3.61 1.13 -7.85
N LEU A 311 -2.94 0.85 -6.75
CA LEU A 311 -2.19 1.80 -5.94
C LEU A 311 -1.09 2.53 -6.73
N PRO A 312 -0.24 1.90 -7.58
CA PRO A 312 0.78 2.64 -8.33
C PRO A 312 0.21 3.78 -9.18
N TYR A 313 -0.96 3.57 -9.80
CA TYR A 313 -1.60 4.59 -10.63
C TYR A 313 -2.31 5.65 -9.79
N ILE A 314 -2.91 5.26 -8.66
CA ILE A 314 -3.48 6.21 -7.70
C ILE A 314 -2.39 7.10 -7.09
N MET A 315 -1.20 6.56 -6.79
CA MET A 315 -0.07 7.37 -6.32
C MET A 315 0.37 8.39 -7.37
N ALA A 316 0.45 7.99 -8.65
CA ALA A 316 0.81 8.89 -9.74
C ALA A 316 -0.23 10.00 -9.93
N SER A 317 -1.52 9.66 -10.04
CA SER A 317 -2.59 10.63 -10.24
C SER A 317 -2.74 11.57 -9.04
N SER A 318 -2.58 11.05 -7.82
CA SER A 318 -2.60 11.83 -6.59
C SER A 318 -1.50 12.89 -6.55
N ARG A 319 -0.27 12.48 -6.88
CA ARG A 319 0.86 13.42 -6.91
C ARG A 319 0.69 14.48 -7.99
N ILE A 320 0.13 14.13 -9.15
CA ILE A 320 -0.21 15.09 -10.19
C ILE A 320 -1.28 16.07 -9.69
N ALA A 321 -2.32 15.59 -9.00
CA ALA A 321 -3.35 16.44 -8.41
C ALA A 321 -2.75 17.45 -7.39
N HIS A 322 -1.79 17.02 -6.56
CA HIS A 322 -1.06 17.91 -5.65
C HIS A 322 -0.35 19.03 -6.41
N TYR A 323 0.40 18.71 -7.47
CA TYR A 323 1.09 19.72 -8.27
C TYR A 323 0.12 20.66 -8.97
N LEU A 324 -0.91 20.14 -9.63
CA LEU A 324 -1.91 20.96 -10.32
C LEU A 324 -2.63 21.91 -9.36
N LYS A 325 -2.93 21.45 -8.13
CA LYS A 325 -3.53 22.29 -7.08
C LYS A 325 -2.62 23.46 -6.70
N VAL A 326 -1.33 23.19 -6.45
CA VAL A 326 -0.36 24.21 -6.05
C VAL A 326 -0.11 25.19 -7.20
N MET A 327 0.16 24.68 -8.40
CA MET A 327 0.39 25.52 -9.60
C MET A 327 -0.82 26.39 -9.94
N GLY A 328 -2.03 25.83 -9.86
CA GLY A 328 -3.26 26.59 -10.09
C GLY A 328 -3.46 27.70 -9.05
N ARG A 329 -3.19 27.41 -7.78
CA ARG A 329 -3.29 28.39 -6.68
C ARG A 329 -2.30 29.54 -6.84
N ASP A 330 -1.05 29.25 -7.18
CA ASP A 330 0.01 30.26 -7.31
C ASP A 330 -0.24 31.21 -8.49
N LYS A 331 -1.06 30.80 -9.46
CA LYS A 331 -1.44 31.61 -10.61
C LYS A 331 -2.68 32.47 -10.40
N LEU A 332 -3.44 32.27 -9.31
CA LEU A 332 -4.64 33.05 -9.04
C LEU A 332 -4.33 34.55 -8.97
N GLY A 333 -5.10 35.37 -9.69
CA GLY A 333 -4.88 36.81 -9.82
C GLY A 333 -3.99 37.24 -10.98
N SER A 334 -3.44 36.28 -11.75
CA SER A 334 -2.71 36.58 -12.99
C SER A 334 -3.66 36.85 -14.16
N ASN A 335 -3.21 37.64 -15.14
CA ASN A 335 -3.94 37.92 -16.38
C ASN A 335 -3.76 36.79 -17.41
N LEU A 336 -4.22 35.58 -17.06
CA LEU A 336 -4.12 34.39 -17.91
C LEU A 336 -5.51 34.00 -18.44
N GLU A 337 -5.59 33.72 -19.74
CA GLU A 337 -6.79 33.13 -20.34
C GLU A 337 -6.70 31.59 -20.34
N ALA A 338 -7.81 30.91 -20.65
CA ALA A 338 -7.84 29.44 -20.69
C ALA A 338 -6.71 28.81 -21.54
N PRO A 339 -6.36 29.34 -22.74
CA PRO A 339 -5.25 28.81 -23.53
C PRO A 339 -3.88 28.96 -22.86
N ASP A 340 -3.66 30.03 -22.10
CA ASP A 340 -2.41 30.24 -21.38
C ASP A 340 -2.26 29.23 -20.24
N VAL A 341 -3.33 29.04 -19.46
CA VAL A 341 -3.37 28.03 -18.38
C VAL A 341 -3.15 26.64 -18.97
N GLN A 342 -3.82 26.30 -20.07
CA GLN A 342 -3.64 25.01 -20.73
C GLN A 342 -2.19 24.78 -21.18
N ARG A 343 -1.59 25.76 -21.87
CA ARG A 343 -0.21 25.67 -22.34
C ARG A 343 0.75 25.42 -21.19
N ASP A 344 0.63 26.16 -20.11
CA ASP A 344 1.57 26.05 -19.01
C ASP A 344 1.42 24.73 -18.23
N LEU A 345 0.19 24.27 -18.01
CA LEU A 345 -0.06 22.98 -17.37
C LEU A 345 0.42 21.84 -18.26
N GLN A 346 0.20 21.93 -19.58
CA GLN A 346 0.69 20.95 -20.55
C GLN A 346 2.23 20.89 -20.56
N LEU A 347 2.91 22.04 -20.64
CA LEU A 347 4.38 22.12 -20.60
C LEU A 347 4.97 21.52 -19.31
N TRP A 348 4.25 21.63 -18.20
CA TRP A 348 4.68 21.00 -16.95
C TRP A 348 4.50 19.47 -16.99
N ILE A 349 3.32 18.97 -17.38
CA ILE A 349 3.08 17.52 -17.39
C ILE A 349 3.94 16.79 -18.44
N ASP A 350 4.28 17.45 -19.55
CA ASP A 350 5.15 16.91 -20.60
C ASP A 350 6.55 16.55 -20.08
N GLN A 351 7.02 17.15 -18.98
CA GLN A 351 8.29 16.78 -18.32
C GLN A 351 8.25 15.36 -17.74
N TYR A 352 7.06 14.83 -17.47
CA TYR A 352 6.81 13.52 -16.88
C TYR A 352 6.17 12.53 -17.87
N THR A 353 6.05 12.93 -19.14
CA THR A 353 5.49 12.13 -20.23
C THR A 353 6.56 11.80 -21.25
N ASN A 354 6.76 10.52 -21.51
CA ASN A 354 7.78 10.07 -22.45
C ASN A 354 7.34 8.80 -23.16
N ALA A 355 6.76 8.90 -24.35
CA ALA A 355 6.31 7.74 -25.14
C ALA A 355 7.45 6.78 -25.56
N GLY A 356 8.72 7.23 -25.50
CA GLY A 356 9.89 6.45 -25.88
C GLY A 356 10.60 5.72 -24.73
N ALA A 357 10.08 5.77 -23.50
CA ALA A 357 10.75 5.18 -22.34
C ALA A 357 10.85 3.64 -22.43
N ILE A 358 12.07 3.11 -22.26
CA ILE A 358 12.38 1.69 -22.33
C ILE A 358 12.79 1.17 -20.95
N GLY A 359 12.19 0.04 -20.56
CA GLY A 359 12.47 -0.63 -19.28
C GLY A 359 11.87 0.08 -18.07
N ASN A 360 11.93 -0.57 -16.91
CA ASN A 360 11.29 -0.09 -15.68
C ASN A 360 11.88 1.24 -15.19
N ASP A 361 13.22 1.38 -15.21
CA ASP A 361 13.90 2.57 -14.68
C ASP A 361 13.47 3.88 -15.37
N GLN A 362 13.46 3.91 -16.71
CA GLN A 362 13.03 5.11 -17.43
C GLN A 362 11.53 5.39 -17.26
N ARG A 363 10.70 4.33 -17.30
CA ARG A 363 9.26 4.44 -17.12
C ARG A 363 8.86 4.89 -15.72
N ALA A 364 9.66 4.58 -14.70
CA ALA A 364 9.44 5.04 -13.33
C ALA A 364 9.72 6.55 -13.17
N LYS A 365 10.72 7.09 -13.88
CA LYS A 365 11.06 8.53 -13.88
C LYS A 365 10.02 9.38 -14.62
N THR A 366 9.44 8.84 -15.68
CA THR A 366 8.37 9.46 -16.47
C THR A 366 7.15 8.54 -16.47
N PRO A 367 6.29 8.61 -15.43
CA PRO A 367 5.22 7.63 -15.19
C PRO A 367 4.14 7.60 -16.28
N LEU A 368 4.10 8.60 -17.16
CA LEU A 368 3.12 8.73 -18.22
C LEU A 368 3.72 8.37 -19.58
N ALA A 369 2.99 7.56 -20.34
CA ALA A 369 3.26 7.32 -21.74
C ALA A 369 2.71 8.47 -22.61
N GLU A 370 1.51 8.96 -22.26
CA GLU A 370 0.84 10.08 -22.93
C GLU A 370 0.09 10.96 -21.91
N SER A 371 0.02 12.26 -22.17
CA SER A 371 -0.72 13.22 -21.34
C SER A 371 -1.37 14.31 -22.19
N ARG A 372 -2.59 14.69 -21.84
CA ARG A 372 -3.29 15.82 -22.45
C ARG A 372 -4.08 16.57 -21.39
N ILE A 373 -3.92 17.89 -21.35
CA ILE A 373 -4.69 18.78 -20.47
C ILE A 373 -5.57 19.66 -21.33
N GLU A 374 -6.86 19.72 -20.97
CA GLU A 374 -7.83 20.61 -21.59
C GLU A 374 -8.33 21.60 -20.54
N VAL A 375 -8.31 22.89 -20.86
CA VAL A 375 -8.80 23.94 -19.96
C VAL A 375 -9.94 24.68 -20.64
N VAL A 376 -11.10 24.70 -19.99
CA VAL A 376 -12.31 25.37 -20.49
C VAL A 376 -12.77 26.43 -19.50
N GLU A 377 -13.28 27.54 -20.01
CA GLU A 377 -13.91 28.57 -19.18
C GLU A 377 -15.24 28.04 -18.62
N GLN A 378 -15.50 28.34 -17.34
CA GLN A 378 -16.76 28.00 -16.69
C GLN A 378 -17.84 29.03 -17.11
N PRO A 379 -18.92 28.60 -17.78
CA PRO A 379 -19.96 29.52 -18.23
C PRO A 379 -20.54 30.33 -17.07
N GLY A 380 -20.65 31.65 -17.25
CA GLY A 380 -21.20 32.56 -16.24
C GLY A 380 -20.27 32.89 -15.08
N ARG A 381 -19.00 32.47 -15.13
CA ARG A 381 -17.99 32.75 -14.09
C ARG A 381 -16.68 33.26 -14.72
N PRO A 382 -16.60 34.57 -15.03
CA PRO A 382 -15.41 35.16 -15.65
C PRO A 382 -14.14 34.86 -14.84
N GLY A 383 -13.07 34.44 -15.52
CA GLY A 383 -11.79 34.09 -14.89
C GLY A 383 -11.79 32.76 -14.14
N SER A 384 -12.88 31.98 -14.19
CA SER A 384 -12.94 30.63 -13.63
C SER A 384 -12.79 29.59 -14.74
N TYR A 385 -11.84 28.68 -14.57
CA TYR A 385 -11.55 27.63 -15.55
C TYR A 385 -11.74 26.24 -14.93
N SER A 386 -12.03 25.25 -15.77
CA SER A 386 -12.01 23.84 -15.42
C SER A 386 -10.93 23.15 -16.23
N ALA A 387 -10.01 22.46 -15.56
CA ALA A 387 -8.97 21.66 -16.21
C ALA A 387 -9.33 20.18 -16.14
N VAL A 388 -9.27 19.49 -17.28
CA VAL A 388 -9.41 18.04 -17.38
C VAL A 388 -8.08 17.46 -17.85
N ALA A 389 -7.46 16.63 -17.01
CA ALA A 389 -6.20 15.97 -17.33
C ALA A 389 -6.46 14.51 -17.73
N HIS A 390 -6.18 14.19 -19.00
CA HIS A 390 -6.17 12.84 -19.52
C HIS A 390 -4.75 12.28 -19.42
N LEU A 391 -4.56 11.28 -18.58
CA LEU A 391 -3.24 10.74 -18.21
C LEU A 391 -3.21 9.25 -18.55
N ARG A 392 -2.34 8.84 -19.46
CA ARG A 392 -2.12 7.44 -19.81
C ARG A 392 -0.82 6.96 -19.16
N PRO A 393 -0.89 6.15 -18.09
CA PRO A 393 0.31 5.64 -17.45
C PRO A 393 0.95 4.51 -18.27
N TRP A 394 2.18 4.15 -17.91
CA TRP A 394 2.77 2.88 -18.34
C TRP A 394 2.05 1.70 -17.72
N LEU A 395 1.48 0.83 -18.55
CA LEU A 395 0.87 -0.40 -18.07
C LEU A 395 1.94 -1.35 -17.54
N GLN A 396 1.76 -1.81 -16.31
CA GLN A 396 2.56 -2.84 -15.67
C GLN A 396 1.99 -4.25 -15.97
N LEU A 397 2.86 -5.25 -16.09
CA LEU A 397 2.46 -6.64 -16.37
C LEU A 397 1.70 -7.23 -15.17
N GLU A 398 0.47 -7.70 -15.38
CA GLU A 398 -0.36 -8.32 -14.33
C GLU A 398 -0.38 -9.85 -14.42
N GLU A 399 -0.63 -10.38 -15.61
CA GLU A 399 -0.81 -11.82 -15.83
C GLU A 399 -0.28 -12.21 -17.20
N LEU A 400 0.26 -13.41 -17.31
CA LEU A 400 0.67 -14.03 -18.57
C LEU A 400 0.16 -15.47 -18.62
N THR A 401 -0.89 -15.72 -19.40
CA THR A 401 -1.35 -17.10 -19.66
C THR A 401 -0.55 -17.69 -20.82
N THR A 402 0.27 -18.71 -20.56
CA THR A 402 1.07 -19.38 -21.60
C THR A 402 0.47 -20.72 -21.99
N SER A 403 0.36 -20.99 -23.29
CA SER A 403 0.06 -22.33 -23.82
C SER A 403 1.24 -22.85 -24.63
N VAL A 404 1.84 -23.97 -24.22
CA VAL A 404 2.93 -24.62 -24.95
C VAL A 404 2.36 -25.71 -25.84
N ARG A 405 2.64 -25.66 -27.15
CA ARG A 405 2.22 -26.67 -28.12
C ARG A 405 3.44 -27.25 -28.82
N MET A 406 3.63 -28.56 -28.73
CA MET A 406 4.60 -29.27 -29.55
C MET A 406 3.98 -29.59 -30.92
N VAL A 407 4.61 -29.11 -31.97
CA VAL A 407 4.12 -29.24 -33.35
C VAL A 407 5.24 -29.77 -34.23
N ALA A 408 4.93 -30.71 -35.13
CA ALA A 408 5.91 -31.25 -36.08
C ALA A 408 6.38 -30.20 -37.09
N LYS A 409 5.58 -29.14 -37.31
CA LYS A 409 5.93 -27.96 -38.09
C LYS A 409 5.28 -26.75 -37.45
N ILE A 410 6.06 -25.69 -37.19
CA ILE A 410 5.56 -24.43 -36.63
C ILE A 410 4.51 -23.88 -37.61
N PRO A 411 3.26 -23.65 -37.16
CA PRO A 411 2.25 -22.93 -37.95
C PRO A 411 2.80 -21.53 -38.27
N GLY A 412 2.77 -21.17 -39.55
CA GLY A 412 3.14 -19.84 -40.00
C GLY A 412 2.13 -18.79 -39.60
#